data_AF-A0A858AQK3-F1
#
_entry.id   AF-A0A858AQK3-F1
#
_cell.length_a   1.000
_cell.length_b   1.000
_cell.length_c   1.000
_cell.angle_alpha   90.00
_cell.angle_beta   90.00
_cell.angle_gamma   90.00
#
_symmetry.space_group_name_H-M   'P 1'
#
loop_
_entity.id
_entity.type
_entity.pdbx_description
1 polymer ?
#
loop_
_entity_poly.entity_id
_entity_poly.type
_entity_poly.pdbx_seq_one_letter_code
_entity_poly.pdbx_strand_id
1 'polypeptide(L)'
;MAFWSKSKTQNYSKTNIDEYFIEWTKNESERVIYDTSIVKVINDSYEKSLNALLSKQRSAFINKSFSKEIKIMGINESFITVPGATHFLNIQAELYSTYDALLAQLTLVALKKYGYLCIKKFYEIVDDKFERFDTSERMIQRYIGIATTEIINGYENIIKKSTIYINQAIDENLILEFLDLGLNDSFYFSRVLKESTELTLSMVDYKNEYGQDNTFIQTIGLESTFENIDDFVEKTQTVYMDNSVENALKMFGLTSTSDSNELKQAYRKLAKQYHPDLNKDADANIVMQNINIHKAILDEYFGE
;
A
#
# COMPACT_ATOMS: atom_id res chain seq x y z
N MET A 1 -20.33 -9.64 -33.23
CA MET A 1 -19.56 -8.38 -33.18
C MET A 1 -18.40 -8.62 -32.24
N ALA A 2 -17.17 -8.59 -32.77
CA ALA A 2 -15.96 -8.87 -32.02
C ALA A 2 -15.58 -7.66 -31.17
N PHE A 3 -15.62 -7.79 -29.84
CA PHE A 3 -14.95 -6.87 -28.92
C PHE A 3 -13.64 -7.53 -28.48
N TRP A 4 -12.55 -7.03 -29.06
CA TRP A 4 -11.20 -7.30 -28.60
C TRP A 4 -11.04 -6.75 -27.16
N SER A 5 -10.89 -7.62 -26.17
CA SER A 5 -10.29 -7.23 -24.89
C SER A 5 -8.77 -7.18 -25.10
N LYS A 6 -8.24 -5.98 -25.37
CA LYS A 6 -6.82 -5.74 -25.17
C LYS A 6 -6.59 -5.80 -23.66
N SER A 7 -6.10 -6.94 -23.17
CA SER A 7 -5.45 -7.00 -21.86
C SER A 7 -4.36 -5.94 -21.84
N LYS A 8 -4.54 -4.87 -21.05
CA LYS A 8 -3.46 -3.93 -20.74
C LYS A 8 -2.49 -4.61 -19.78
N THR A 9 -1.72 -5.58 -20.28
CA THR A 9 -0.37 -5.79 -19.76
C THR A 9 0.44 -4.66 -20.39
N GLN A 10 0.50 -3.51 -19.72
CA GLN A 10 1.41 -2.45 -20.12
C GLN A 10 2.83 -3.02 -19.97
N ASN A 11 3.51 -3.18 -21.11
CA ASN A 11 4.93 -3.46 -21.15
C ASN A 11 5.67 -2.24 -20.59
N TYR A 12 5.92 -2.22 -19.29
CA TYR A 12 6.88 -1.29 -18.70
C TYR A 12 8.25 -1.57 -19.32
N SER A 13 8.85 -0.57 -19.96
CA SER A 13 10.24 -0.68 -20.42
C SER A 13 11.14 -0.90 -19.20
N LYS A 14 11.86 -2.02 -19.20
CA LYS A 14 12.74 -2.55 -18.13
C LYS A 14 13.84 -1.62 -17.59
N THR A 15 13.90 -0.35 -17.99
CA THR A 15 15.04 0.54 -17.77
C THR A 15 14.83 1.61 -16.70
N ASN A 16 13.68 1.68 -16.00
CA ASN A 16 13.49 2.64 -14.91
C ASN A 16 12.30 2.31 -13.97
N ILE A 17 12.13 1.04 -13.60
CA ILE A 17 11.10 0.70 -12.59
C ILE A 17 11.66 1.13 -11.22
N ASP A 18 10.90 1.96 -10.50
CA ASP A 18 11.24 2.43 -9.16
C ASP A 18 11.57 1.22 -8.24
N GLU A 19 12.67 1.30 -7.48
CA GLU A 19 13.17 0.16 -6.67
C GLU A 19 12.14 -0.32 -5.62
N TYR A 20 11.27 0.60 -5.20
CA TYR A 20 10.19 0.35 -4.24
C TYR A 20 8.93 -0.26 -4.88
N PHE A 21 8.81 -0.24 -6.21
CA PHE A 21 7.62 -0.68 -6.92
C PHE A 21 7.33 -2.17 -6.68
N ILE A 22 6.10 -2.46 -6.28
CA ILE A 22 5.58 -3.83 -6.15
C ILE A 22 4.93 -4.25 -7.47
N GLU A 23 5.56 -5.21 -8.14
CA GLU A 23 4.99 -5.79 -9.36
C GLU A 23 3.84 -6.74 -9.02
N TRP A 24 2.61 -6.28 -9.24
CA TRP A 24 1.39 -7.09 -9.08
C TRP A 24 1.19 -8.01 -10.30
N THR A 25 1.98 -9.08 -10.36
CA THR A 25 1.91 -10.04 -11.47
C THR A 25 0.72 -10.99 -11.33
N LYS A 26 0.13 -11.35 -12.49
CA LYS A 26 -0.85 -12.43 -12.59
C LYS A 26 -0.14 -13.74 -12.94
N ASN A 27 -0.20 -14.72 -12.05
CA ASN A 27 0.34 -16.06 -12.32
C ASN A 27 -0.49 -16.77 -13.40
N GLU A 28 0.11 -17.68 -14.16
CA GLU A 28 -0.64 -18.45 -15.18
C GLU A 28 -1.78 -19.27 -14.56
N SER A 29 -1.60 -19.76 -13.34
CA SER A 29 -2.63 -20.44 -12.56
C SER A 29 -3.81 -19.53 -12.20
N GLU A 30 -3.61 -18.21 -12.15
CA GLU A 30 -4.69 -17.24 -11.89
C GLU A 30 -5.52 -16.93 -13.14
N ARG A 31 -5.11 -17.39 -14.33
CA ARG A 31 -5.84 -17.16 -15.58
C ARG A 31 -6.96 -18.18 -15.83
N VAL A 32 -7.07 -19.22 -15.00
CA VAL A 32 -8.06 -20.30 -15.12
C VAL A 32 -8.73 -20.52 -13.78
N ILE A 33 -9.39 -19.49 -13.25
CA ILE A 33 -10.10 -19.59 -11.97
C ILE A 33 -11.60 -19.65 -12.23
N TYR A 34 -12.12 -20.86 -12.28
CA TYR A 34 -13.57 -21.12 -12.25
C TYR A 34 -13.93 -22.21 -11.23
N ASP A 35 -12.93 -22.73 -10.50
CA ASP A 35 -13.09 -23.83 -9.55
C ASP A 35 -12.46 -23.48 -8.19
N THR A 36 -13.25 -23.65 -7.14
CA THR A 36 -12.83 -23.62 -5.72
C THR A 36 -11.54 -24.42 -5.45
N SER A 37 -11.33 -25.54 -6.14
CA SER A 37 -10.12 -26.35 -5.99
C SER A 37 -8.86 -25.58 -6.42
N ILE A 38 -8.95 -24.78 -7.49
CA ILE A 38 -7.85 -23.95 -8.01
C ILE A 38 -7.61 -22.75 -7.09
N VAL A 39 -8.66 -22.11 -6.59
CA VAL A 39 -8.54 -20.99 -5.62
C VAL A 39 -7.80 -21.46 -4.37
N LYS A 40 -8.12 -22.65 -3.86
CA LYS A 40 -7.41 -23.25 -2.73
C LYS A 40 -5.92 -23.49 -3.03
N VAL A 41 -5.59 -24.01 -4.22
CA VAL A 41 -4.18 -24.21 -4.62
C VAL A 41 -3.42 -22.88 -4.65
N ILE A 42 -4.03 -21.81 -5.15
CA ILE A 42 -3.42 -20.47 -5.17
C ILE A 42 -3.22 -19.95 -3.75
N ASN A 43 -4.24 -20.08 -2.89
CA ASN A 43 -4.17 -19.70 -1.48
C ASN A 43 -2.99 -20.40 -0.76
N ASP A 44 -2.88 -21.72 -0.94
CA ASP A 44 -1.82 -22.53 -0.32
C ASP A 44 -0.43 -22.16 -0.89
N SER A 45 -0.36 -21.74 -2.15
CA SER A 45 0.89 -21.32 -2.79
C SER A 45 1.45 -20.02 -2.19
N TYR A 46 0.59 -19.05 -1.87
CA TYR A 46 1.02 -17.81 -1.22
C TYR A 46 1.44 -18.04 0.22
N GLU A 47 0.75 -18.91 0.94
CA GLU A 47 1.14 -19.31 2.30
C GLU A 47 2.51 -20.00 2.32
N LYS A 48 2.74 -20.93 1.39
CA LYS A 48 4.06 -21.55 1.21
C LYS A 48 5.15 -20.52 0.89
N SER A 49 4.83 -19.55 0.03
CA SER A 49 5.75 -18.48 -0.37
C SER A 49 6.09 -17.55 0.78
N LEU A 50 5.10 -17.21 1.62
CA LEU A 50 5.30 -16.44 2.84
C LEU A 50 6.18 -17.20 3.84
N ASN A 51 5.89 -18.47 4.10
CA ASN A 51 6.71 -19.29 5.01
C ASN A 51 8.15 -19.42 4.52
N ALA A 52 8.34 -19.61 3.21
CA ALA A 52 9.67 -19.65 2.61
C ALA A 52 10.41 -18.31 2.74
N LEU A 53 9.70 -17.18 2.57
CA LEU A 53 10.26 -15.85 2.78
C LEU A 53 10.70 -15.70 4.25
N LEU A 54 9.80 -15.93 5.20
CA LEU A 54 10.08 -15.79 6.64
C LEU A 54 11.24 -16.66 7.12
N SER A 55 11.39 -17.87 6.57
CA SER A 55 12.49 -18.78 6.91
C SER A 55 13.89 -18.26 6.52
N LYS A 56 13.96 -17.34 5.55
CA LYS A 56 15.21 -16.77 5.04
C LYS A 56 15.57 -15.44 5.69
N GLN A 57 14.64 -14.82 6.41
CA GLN A 57 14.84 -13.48 6.97
C GLN A 57 15.82 -13.51 8.15
N ARG A 58 16.46 -12.37 8.42
CA ARG A 58 17.42 -12.25 9.54
C ARG A 58 16.67 -12.13 10.87
N SER A 59 17.19 -12.79 11.91
CA SER A 59 16.55 -12.91 13.22
C SER A 59 16.25 -11.57 13.93
N ALA A 60 16.95 -10.49 13.57
CA ALA A 60 16.79 -9.18 14.19
C ALA A 60 15.40 -8.55 13.90
N PHE A 61 14.85 -8.77 12.70
CA PHE A 61 13.52 -8.29 12.32
C PHE A 61 12.41 -9.31 12.63
N ILE A 62 12.76 -10.60 12.78
CA ILE A 62 11.78 -11.69 12.91
C ILE A 62 11.07 -11.72 14.28
N ASN A 63 11.67 -11.20 15.35
CA ASN A 63 11.39 -11.72 16.69
C ASN A 63 10.31 -11.00 17.53
N LYS A 64 9.29 -10.40 16.93
CA LYS A 64 8.14 -9.90 17.69
C LYS A 64 6.82 -10.27 17.02
N SER A 65 6.28 -11.43 17.40
CA SER A 65 4.86 -11.70 17.19
C SER A 65 4.04 -10.66 17.93
N PHE A 66 2.94 -10.20 17.33
CA PHE A 66 2.05 -9.23 17.96
C PHE A 66 0.60 -9.54 17.59
N SER A 67 -0.33 -9.00 18.38
CA SER A 67 -1.76 -9.05 18.07
C SER A 67 -2.22 -7.63 17.79
N LYS A 68 -3.02 -7.45 16.75
CA LYS A 68 -3.63 -6.16 16.43
C LYS A 68 -5.07 -6.37 15.99
N GLU A 69 -5.94 -5.49 16.46
CA GLU A 69 -7.34 -5.47 16.07
C GLU A 69 -7.47 -4.99 14.63
N ILE A 70 -8.21 -5.74 13.83
CA ILE A 70 -8.68 -5.40 12.50
C ILE A 70 -10.07 -4.80 12.67
N LYS A 71 -10.15 -3.47 12.59
CA LYS A 71 -11.30 -2.68 13.04
C LYS A 71 -12.58 -3.00 12.27
N ILE A 72 -12.46 -3.33 10.99
CA ILE A 72 -13.60 -3.50 10.08
C ILE A 72 -14.48 -4.70 10.46
N MET A 73 -13.93 -5.66 11.20
CA MET A 73 -14.70 -6.81 11.72
C MET A 73 -14.62 -6.93 13.25
N GLY A 74 -13.90 -6.04 13.95
CA GLY A 74 -13.59 -6.22 15.37
C GLY A 74 -12.80 -7.50 15.67
N ILE A 75 -12.09 -8.03 14.67
CA ILE A 75 -11.32 -9.27 14.80
C ILE A 75 -9.94 -8.94 15.32
N ASN A 76 -9.54 -9.61 16.40
CA ASN A 76 -8.15 -9.62 16.82
C ASN A 76 -7.39 -10.67 16.00
N GLU A 77 -6.56 -10.22 15.05
CA GLU A 77 -5.72 -11.11 14.26
C GLU A 77 -4.32 -11.22 14.88
N SER A 78 -3.75 -12.43 14.82
CA SER A 78 -2.40 -12.69 15.30
C SER A 78 -1.40 -12.56 14.16
N PHE A 79 -0.38 -11.74 14.35
CA PHE A 79 0.70 -11.52 13.41
C PHE A 79 1.95 -12.28 13.87
N ILE A 80 2.50 -13.07 12.96
CA ILE A 80 3.70 -13.89 13.14
C ILE A 80 4.90 -12.98 13.37
N THR A 81 5.03 -11.94 12.54
CA THR A 81 6.15 -11.01 12.58
C THR A 81 5.84 -9.70 11.87
N VAL A 82 6.69 -8.70 12.10
CA VAL A 82 6.67 -7.42 11.40
C VAL A 82 7.18 -7.58 9.95
N PRO A 83 6.65 -6.81 8.99
CA PRO A 83 5.69 -5.73 9.19
C PRO A 83 4.24 -6.20 9.31
N GLY A 84 3.86 -7.40 8.88
CA GLY A 84 2.45 -7.79 8.96
C GLY A 84 2.17 -9.21 8.50
N ALA A 85 3.10 -10.12 8.75
CA ALA A 85 2.93 -11.51 8.37
C ALA A 85 1.88 -12.17 9.25
N THR A 86 0.89 -12.83 8.65
CA THR A 86 -0.15 -13.57 9.36
C THR A 86 -0.61 -14.77 8.52
N HIS A 87 -1.14 -15.79 9.20
CA HIS A 87 -1.83 -16.91 8.57
C HIS A 87 -3.31 -16.62 8.32
N PHE A 88 -3.82 -15.47 8.79
CA PHE A 88 -5.22 -15.06 8.68
C PHE A 88 -6.20 -16.05 9.31
N LEU A 89 -5.84 -16.70 10.43
CA LEU A 89 -6.67 -17.76 11.01
C LEU A 89 -8.02 -17.23 11.52
N ASN A 90 -7.99 -16.07 12.19
CA ASN A 90 -9.20 -15.50 12.77
C ASN A 90 -10.05 -14.82 11.70
N ILE A 91 -9.41 -14.10 10.77
CA ILE A 91 -10.07 -13.55 9.58
C ILE A 91 -10.71 -14.67 8.75
N GLN A 92 -10.01 -15.78 8.51
CA GLN A 92 -10.54 -16.92 7.78
C GLN A 92 -11.81 -17.46 8.45
N ALA A 93 -11.77 -17.67 9.77
CA ALA A 93 -12.93 -18.17 10.51
C ALA A 93 -14.14 -17.24 10.36
N GLU A 94 -13.94 -15.91 10.47
CA GLU A 94 -15.03 -14.95 10.27
C GLU A 94 -15.55 -14.99 8.84
N LEU A 95 -14.66 -14.89 7.83
CA LEU A 95 -15.04 -14.87 6.42
C LEU A 95 -15.91 -16.08 6.03
N TYR A 96 -15.57 -17.28 6.51
CA TYR A 96 -16.37 -18.49 6.27
C TYR A 96 -17.68 -18.53 7.04
N SER A 97 -17.80 -17.79 8.14
CA SER A 97 -19.04 -17.66 8.89
C SER A 97 -20.00 -16.63 8.28
N THR A 98 -19.45 -15.61 7.60
CA THR A 98 -20.21 -14.49 7.05
C THR A 98 -20.52 -14.64 5.56
N TYR A 99 -19.61 -15.21 4.76
CA TYR A 99 -19.68 -15.22 3.29
C TYR A 99 -19.85 -16.62 2.70
N ASP A 100 -20.24 -16.67 1.43
CA ASP A 100 -20.15 -17.89 0.63
C ASP A 100 -18.70 -18.40 0.59
N ALA A 101 -18.55 -19.72 0.55
CA ALA A 101 -17.24 -20.38 0.61
C ALA A 101 -16.28 -19.90 -0.49
N LEU A 102 -16.77 -19.63 -1.70
CA LEU A 102 -15.93 -19.14 -2.80
C LEU A 102 -15.50 -17.68 -2.56
N LEU A 103 -16.40 -16.80 -2.11
CA LEU A 103 -16.06 -15.40 -1.79
C LEU A 103 -15.07 -15.31 -0.63
N ALA A 104 -15.25 -16.13 0.42
CA ALA A 104 -14.31 -16.22 1.53
C ALA A 104 -12.92 -16.65 1.03
N GLN A 105 -12.84 -17.65 0.15
CA GLN A 105 -11.57 -18.08 -0.44
C GLN A 105 -10.93 -17.00 -1.32
N LEU A 106 -11.69 -16.33 -2.18
CA LEU A 106 -11.18 -15.26 -3.04
C LEU A 106 -10.63 -14.09 -2.21
N THR A 107 -11.33 -13.72 -1.13
CA THR A 107 -10.88 -12.70 -0.19
C THR A 107 -9.56 -13.11 0.47
N LEU A 108 -9.45 -14.36 0.93
CA LEU A 108 -8.21 -14.88 1.53
C LEU A 108 -7.04 -14.90 0.54
N VAL A 109 -7.29 -15.27 -0.71
CA VAL A 109 -6.26 -15.21 -1.77
C VAL A 109 -5.77 -13.77 -1.95
N ALA A 110 -6.68 -12.80 -2.05
CA ALA A 110 -6.32 -11.39 -2.19
C ALA A 110 -5.48 -10.88 -1.01
N LEU A 111 -5.89 -11.21 0.23
CA LEU A 111 -5.18 -10.87 1.45
C LEU A 111 -3.77 -11.48 1.50
N LYS A 112 -3.65 -12.79 1.23
CA LYS A 112 -2.35 -13.48 1.24
C LYS A 112 -1.43 -13.00 0.13
N LYS A 113 -1.97 -12.73 -1.07
CA LYS A 113 -1.22 -12.15 -2.19
C LYS A 113 -0.66 -10.78 -1.83
N TYR A 114 -1.52 -9.87 -1.38
CA TYR A 114 -1.13 -8.53 -0.94
C TYR A 114 -0.06 -8.60 0.17
N GLY A 115 -0.34 -9.35 1.24
CA GLY A 115 0.57 -9.53 2.36
C GLY A 115 1.94 -10.05 1.93
N TYR A 116 1.96 -11.13 1.14
CA TYR A 116 3.19 -11.70 0.61
C TYR A 116 4.01 -10.68 -0.19
N LEU A 117 3.39 -9.97 -1.14
CA LEU A 117 4.09 -9.03 -2.01
C LEU A 117 4.67 -7.83 -1.23
N CYS A 118 3.88 -7.24 -0.33
CA CYS A 118 4.33 -6.11 0.50
C CYS A 118 5.43 -6.52 1.48
N ILE A 119 5.28 -7.66 2.16
CA ILE A 119 6.29 -8.17 3.10
C ILE A 119 7.59 -8.52 2.37
N LYS A 120 7.50 -9.15 1.19
CA LYS A 120 8.66 -9.44 0.34
C LYS A 120 9.42 -8.16 -0.01
N LYS A 121 8.71 -7.15 -0.52
CA LYS A 121 9.33 -5.88 -0.92
C LYS A 121 9.92 -5.14 0.29
N PHE A 122 9.23 -5.12 1.41
CA PHE A 122 9.74 -4.55 2.65
C PHE A 122 11.09 -5.17 3.04
N TYR A 123 11.18 -6.50 3.07
CA TYR A 123 12.44 -7.16 3.43
C TYR A 123 13.54 -6.95 2.38
N GLU A 124 13.21 -6.88 1.09
CA GLU A 124 14.19 -6.52 0.04
C GLU A 124 14.82 -5.14 0.33
N ILE A 125 14.02 -4.14 0.71
CA ILE A 125 14.53 -2.80 1.05
C ILE A 125 15.30 -2.81 2.38
N VAL A 126 14.83 -3.55 3.38
CA VAL A 126 15.51 -3.67 4.67
C VAL A 126 16.88 -4.31 4.52
N ASP A 127 16.97 -5.41 3.79
CA ASP A 127 18.22 -6.12 3.56
C ASP A 127 19.21 -5.28 2.72
N ASP A 128 18.73 -4.41 1.82
CA ASP A 128 19.58 -3.56 0.99
C ASP A 128 20.01 -2.27 1.70
N LYS A 129 19.04 -1.50 2.22
CA LYS A 129 19.26 -0.16 2.76
C LYS A 129 19.58 -0.16 4.24
N PHE A 130 19.02 -1.12 5.00
CA PHE A 130 19.06 -1.09 6.47
C PHE A 130 19.98 -2.14 7.10
N GLU A 131 20.74 -2.90 6.31
CA GLU A 131 21.57 -4.03 6.78
C GLU A 131 22.53 -3.66 7.92
N ARG A 132 23.06 -2.43 7.86
CA ARG A 132 24.09 -1.93 8.77
C ARG A 132 23.56 -1.27 10.05
N PHE A 133 22.25 -1.06 10.15
CA PHE A 133 21.66 -0.29 11.25
C PHE A 133 21.19 -1.22 12.37
N ASP A 134 21.28 -0.75 13.61
CA ASP A 134 20.74 -1.50 14.73
C ASP A 134 19.21 -1.41 14.69
N THR A 135 18.56 -2.57 14.56
CA THR A 135 17.10 -2.69 14.59
C THR A 135 16.47 -2.09 15.84
N SER A 136 17.20 -2.01 16.96
CA SER A 136 16.72 -1.39 18.20
C SER A 136 16.62 0.14 18.11
N GLU A 137 17.24 0.76 17.11
CA GLU A 137 17.20 2.20 16.92
C GLU A 137 15.77 2.70 16.68
N ARG A 138 15.45 3.80 17.35
CA ARG A 138 14.13 4.43 17.32
C ARG A 138 13.64 4.70 15.90
N MET A 139 14.53 5.14 15.00
CA MET A 139 14.19 5.45 13.60
C MET A 139 13.87 4.18 12.80
N ILE A 140 14.60 3.09 13.02
CA ILE A 140 14.34 1.81 12.36
C ILE A 140 13.04 1.19 12.88
N GLN A 141 12.81 1.23 14.20
CA GLN A 141 11.54 0.77 14.79
C GLN A 141 10.33 1.57 14.25
N ARG A 142 10.51 2.87 13.96
CA ARG A 142 9.48 3.70 13.33
C ARG A 142 9.19 3.30 11.90
N TYR A 143 10.23 3.12 11.09
CA TYR A 143 10.10 2.63 9.72
C TYR A 143 9.31 1.31 9.67
N ILE A 144 9.66 0.36 10.54
CA ILE A 144 8.92 -0.90 10.71
C ILE A 144 7.46 -0.64 11.10
N GLY A 145 7.20 0.27 12.04
CA GLY A 145 5.86 0.62 12.50
C GLY A 145 4.97 1.23 11.42
N ILE A 146 5.54 2.08 10.55
CA ILE A 146 4.85 2.67 9.39
C ILE A 146 4.47 1.54 8.42
N ALA A 147 5.44 0.72 8.00
CA ALA A 147 5.18 -0.40 7.09
C ALA A 147 4.14 -1.37 7.67
N THR A 148 4.19 -1.61 8.98
CA THR A 148 3.22 -2.46 9.69
C THR A 148 1.81 -1.91 9.63
N THR A 149 1.68 -0.60 9.86
CA THR A 149 0.37 0.06 9.86
C THR A 149 -0.24 0.05 8.47
N GLU A 150 0.54 0.35 7.42
CA GLU A 150 0.01 0.37 6.05
C GLU A 150 -0.33 -1.00 5.50
N ILE A 151 0.41 -2.05 5.86
CA ILE A 151 0.03 -3.42 5.51
C ILE A 151 -1.31 -3.78 6.17
N ILE A 152 -1.50 -3.43 7.44
CA ILE A 152 -2.76 -3.70 8.14
C ILE A 152 -3.92 -2.88 7.57
N ASN A 153 -3.71 -1.61 7.23
CA ASN A 153 -4.70 -0.78 6.54
C ASN A 153 -5.07 -1.40 5.19
N GLY A 154 -4.10 -1.93 4.44
CA GLY A 154 -4.37 -2.65 3.19
C GLY A 154 -5.21 -3.91 3.39
N TYR A 155 -4.96 -4.69 4.45
CA TYR A 155 -5.82 -5.83 4.81
C TYR A 155 -7.26 -5.38 5.12
N GLU A 156 -7.41 -4.31 5.90
CA GLU A 156 -8.72 -3.71 6.18
C GLU A 156 -9.42 -3.27 4.89
N ASN A 157 -8.72 -2.58 3.99
CA ASN A 157 -9.28 -2.13 2.72
C ASN A 157 -9.73 -3.30 1.82
N ILE A 158 -8.92 -4.35 1.71
CA ILE A 158 -9.28 -5.56 0.94
C ILE A 158 -10.54 -6.20 1.52
N ILE A 159 -10.59 -6.36 2.84
CA ILE A 159 -11.77 -6.87 3.56
C ILE A 159 -12.99 -5.99 3.26
N LYS A 160 -12.86 -4.67 3.42
CA LYS A 160 -13.94 -3.72 3.18
C LYS A 160 -14.48 -3.82 1.77
N LYS A 161 -13.59 -3.83 0.78
CA LYS A 161 -13.96 -3.96 -0.63
C LYS A 161 -14.63 -5.30 -0.89
N SER A 162 -14.12 -6.40 -0.34
CA SER A 162 -14.75 -7.73 -0.47
C SER A 162 -16.21 -7.74 0.01
N THR A 163 -16.53 -6.98 1.06
CA THR A 163 -17.90 -6.92 1.60
C THR A 163 -18.92 -6.31 0.63
N ILE A 164 -18.47 -5.47 -0.31
CA ILE A 164 -19.34 -4.83 -1.31
C ILE A 164 -19.90 -5.86 -2.28
N TYR A 165 -19.21 -6.99 -2.47
CA TYR A 165 -19.55 -8.01 -3.45
C TYR A 165 -20.36 -9.17 -2.88
N ILE A 166 -20.70 -9.17 -1.57
CA ILE A 166 -21.38 -10.29 -0.89
C ILE A 166 -22.66 -10.75 -1.61
N ASN A 167 -23.40 -9.82 -2.22
CA ASN A 167 -24.69 -10.11 -2.85
C ASN A 167 -24.62 -10.18 -4.38
N GLN A 168 -23.42 -10.12 -4.97
CA GLN A 168 -23.24 -10.15 -6.42
C GLN A 168 -23.13 -11.59 -6.92
N ALA A 169 -23.70 -11.85 -8.10
CA ALA A 169 -23.51 -13.14 -8.74
C ALA A 169 -22.03 -13.30 -9.13
N ILE A 170 -21.43 -14.41 -8.74
CA ILE A 170 -20.02 -14.68 -9.02
C ILE A 170 -19.87 -15.06 -10.48
N ASP A 171 -19.25 -14.17 -11.25
CA ASP A 171 -18.82 -14.42 -12.61
C ASP A 171 -17.29 -14.28 -12.73
N GLU A 172 -16.78 -14.51 -13.94
CA GLU A 172 -15.35 -14.41 -14.24
C GLU A 172 -14.77 -13.02 -13.95
N ASN A 173 -15.52 -11.96 -14.23
CA ASN A 173 -15.04 -10.59 -14.05
C ASN A 173 -14.89 -10.29 -12.57
N LEU A 174 -15.87 -10.72 -11.76
CA LEU A 174 -15.83 -10.53 -10.32
C LEU A 174 -14.65 -11.29 -9.71
N ILE A 175 -14.39 -12.54 -10.15
CA ILE A 175 -13.22 -13.30 -9.71
C ILE A 175 -11.92 -12.54 -10.00
N LEU A 176 -11.78 -12.00 -11.22
CA LEU A 176 -10.60 -11.21 -11.58
C LEU A 176 -10.47 -9.94 -10.74
N GLU A 177 -11.59 -9.27 -10.45
CA GLU A 177 -11.62 -8.09 -9.58
C GLU A 177 -11.17 -8.43 -8.15
N PHE A 178 -11.59 -9.58 -7.62
CA PHE A 178 -11.15 -10.08 -6.32
C PHE A 178 -9.63 -10.27 -6.24
N LEU A 179 -9.04 -10.86 -7.28
CA LEU A 179 -7.59 -11.10 -7.35
C LEU A 179 -6.77 -9.80 -7.46
N ASP A 180 -7.42 -8.71 -7.86
CA ASP A 180 -6.81 -7.39 -8.01
C ASP A 180 -7.17 -6.44 -6.86
N LEU A 181 -7.94 -6.87 -5.84
CA LEU A 181 -8.38 -6.00 -4.73
C LEU A 181 -7.24 -5.28 -4.00
N GLY A 182 -6.07 -5.92 -3.89
CA GLY A 182 -4.89 -5.35 -3.24
C GLY A 182 -3.96 -4.58 -4.16
N LEU A 183 -4.26 -4.45 -5.46
CA LEU A 183 -3.39 -3.78 -6.44
C LEU A 183 -3.14 -2.32 -6.04
N ASN A 184 -4.20 -1.56 -5.82
CA ASN A 184 -4.10 -0.14 -5.46
C ASN A 184 -3.40 0.06 -4.12
N ASP A 185 -3.71 -0.79 -3.14
CA ASP A 185 -3.09 -0.76 -1.81
C ASP A 185 -1.58 -1.10 -1.89
N SER A 186 -1.17 -2.00 -2.79
CA SER A 186 0.25 -2.35 -3.00
C SER A 186 1.05 -1.22 -3.67
N PHE A 187 0.43 -0.51 -4.60
CA PHE A 187 1.02 0.68 -5.22
C PHE A 187 1.21 1.79 -4.19
N TYR A 188 0.16 2.05 -3.40
CA TYR A 188 0.24 3.01 -2.31
C TYR A 188 1.33 2.63 -1.28
N PHE A 189 1.38 1.36 -0.89
CA PHE A 189 2.43 0.86 0.00
C PHE A 189 3.84 1.07 -0.57
N SER A 190 4.04 0.88 -1.88
CA SER A 190 5.33 1.13 -2.56
C SER A 190 5.81 2.57 -2.34
N ARG A 191 4.90 3.54 -2.45
CA ARG A 191 5.22 4.96 -2.23
C ARG A 191 5.53 5.27 -0.78
N VAL A 192 4.70 4.78 0.14
CA VAL A 192 4.97 4.94 1.58
C VAL A 192 6.32 4.34 1.94
N LEU A 193 6.65 3.18 1.37
CA LEU A 193 7.93 2.52 1.61
C LEU A 193 9.10 3.38 1.12
N LYS A 194 8.99 3.99 -0.06
CA LYS A 194 9.99 4.92 -0.59
C LYS A 194 10.18 6.13 0.31
N GLU A 195 9.11 6.89 0.54
CA GLU A 195 9.13 8.14 1.31
C GLU A 195 9.64 7.90 2.74
N SER A 196 9.17 6.83 3.39
CA SER A 196 9.64 6.46 4.74
C SER A 196 11.09 5.98 4.76
N THR A 197 11.57 5.31 3.71
CA THR A 197 12.99 4.89 3.61
C THR A 197 13.90 6.11 3.48
N GLU A 198 13.61 7.00 2.53
CA GLU A 198 14.40 8.22 2.28
C GLU A 198 14.44 9.12 3.51
N LEU A 199 13.31 9.28 4.19
CA LEU A 199 13.22 10.05 5.42
C LEU A 199 14.05 9.43 6.56
N THR A 200 13.92 8.11 6.74
CA THR A 200 14.65 7.39 7.80
C THR A 200 16.16 7.50 7.59
N LEU A 201 16.64 7.31 6.36
CA LEU A 201 18.06 7.44 6.04
C LEU A 201 18.56 8.87 6.27
N SER A 202 17.82 9.88 5.82
CA SER A 202 18.15 11.29 6.02
C SER A 202 18.25 11.65 7.50
N MET A 203 17.34 11.14 8.32
CA MET A 203 17.36 11.34 9.77
C MET A 203 18.57 10.66 10.43
N VAL A 204 18.93 9.46 9.99
CA VAL A 204 20.09 8.77 10.55
C VAL A 204 21.39 9.45 10.15
N ASP A 205 21.52 9.90 8.89
CA ASP A 205 22.67 10.65 8.43
C ASP A 205 22.82 11.97 9.21
N TYR A 206 21.72 12.71 9.40
CA TYR A 206 21.70 13.91 10.24
C TYR A 206 22.15 13.63 11.68
N LYS A 207 21.64 12.56 12.29
CA LYS A 207 22.05 12.17 13.64
C LYS A 207 23.55 11.86 13.71
N ASN A 208 24.08 11.15 12.72
CA ASN A 208 25.51 10.82 12.66
C ASN A 208 26.39 12.07 12.50
N GLU A 209 25.91 13.08 11.78
CA GLU A 209 26.65 14.32 11.53
C GLU A 209 26.59 15.30 12.72
N TYR A 210 25.41 15.45 13.34
CA TYR A 210 25.16 16.52 14.32
C TYR A 210 24.95 16.01 15.76
N GLY A 211 24.82 14.70 15.97
CA GLY A 211 24.69 14.07 17.30
C GLY A 211 23.39 14.37 18.03
N GLN A 212 22.42 15.05 17.40
CA GLN A 212 21.12 15.39 18.00
C GLN A 212 19.96 15.04 17.08
N ASP A 213 18.97 14.33 17.63
CA ASP A 213 17.73 14.04 16.91
C ASP A 213 16.86 15.31 16.82
N ASN A 214 16.76 16.12 17.88
CA ASN A 214 15.69 17.12 18.03
C ASN A 214 15.71 18.32 17.07
N THR A 215 16.81 18.58 16.35
CA THR A 215 16.96 19.76 15.49
C THR A 215 16.74 19.48 14.00
N PHE A 216 16.42 18.24 13.62
CA PHE A 216 16.16 17.88 12.22
C PHE A 216 15.05 18.75 11.60
N ILE A 217 13.94 18.94 12.32
CA ILE A 217 12.77 19.75 11.86
C ILE A 217 13.15 21.20 11.58
N GLN A 218 14.01 21.78 12.42
CA GLN A 218 14.55 23.14 12.22
C GLN A 218 15.45 23.20 11.00
N THR A 219 16.26 22.14 10.78
CA THR A 219 17.19 22.07 9.65
C THR A 219 16.46 21.96 8.31
N ILE A 220 15.37 21.21 8.24
CA ILE A 220 14.54 21.10 7.03
C ILE A 220 13.49 22.21 6.90
N GLY A 221 13.48 23.19 7.82
CA GLY A 221 12.61 24.36 7.76
C GLY A 221 11.13 24.08 7.97
N LEU A 222 10.77 23.02 8.69
CA LEU A 222 9.38 22.61 8.95
C LEU A 222 8.88 22.95 10.37
N GLU A 223 9.60 23.80 11.08
CA GLU A 223 9.31 24.24 12.45
C GLU A 223 7.98 24.99 12.62
N SER A 224 7.44 25.58 11.55
CA SER A 224 6.11 26.20 11.57
C SER A 224 4.97 25.16 11.52
N THR A 225 5.27 23.94 11.10
CA THR A 225 4.28 22.90 10.80
C THR A 225 4.31 21.80 11.85
N PHE A 226 5.48 21.54 12.44
CA PHE A 226 5.68 20.47 13.41
C PHE A 226 6.43 20.94 14.64
N GLU A 227 5.92 20.59 15.82
CA GLU A 227 6.47 21.04 17.11
C GLU A 227 7.81 20.37 17.43
N ASN A 228 7.98 19.11 17.02
CA ASN A 228 9.19 18.34 17.20
C ASN A 228 9.18 17.14 16.22
N ILE A 229 10.24 16.33 16.24
CA ILE A 229 10.29 15.11 15.42
C ILE A 229 9.12 14.17 15.71
N ASP A 230 8.66 14.07 16.95
CA ASP A 230 7.59 13.15 17.32
C ASP A 230 6.24 13.63 16.76
N ASP A 231 5.97 14.94 16.77
CA ASP A 231 4.83 15.57 16.12
C ASP A 231 4.91 15.51 14.59
N PHE A 232 6.10 15.72 14.01
CA PHE A 232 6.33 15.48 12.58
C PHE A 232 6.06 14.03 12.19
N VAL A 233 6.47 13.08 13.02
CA VAL A 233 6.29 11.65 12.77
C VAL A 233 4.84 11.21 12.98
N GLU A 234 4.17 11.66 14.02
CA GLU A 234 2.75 11.35 14.27
C GLU A 234 1.86 11.99 13.20
N LYS A 235 2.12 13.26 12.88
CA LYS A 235 1.45 13.92 11.79
C LYS A 235 1.81 13.28 10.47
N THR A 236 3.04 12.91 10.13
CA THR A 236 3.30 12.20 8.87
C THR A 236 2.71 10.79 8.83
N GLN A 237 2.60 10.08 9.97
CA GLN A 237 1.80 8.85 10.08
C GLN A 237 0.30 9.07 9.85
N THR A 238 -0.23 10.27 10.14
CA THR A 238 -1.66 10.64 9.97
C THR A 238 -1.94 11.59 8.78
N VAL A 239 -0.89 12.12 8.15
CA VAL A 239 -0.83 13.03 6.99
C VAL A 239 -0.44 12.25 5.73
N TYR A 240 -0.33 10.92 5.82
CA TYR A 240 -0.83 10.08 4.75
C TYR A 240 -2.36 10.26 4.61
N MET A 241 -2.75 11.49 4.28
CA MET A 241 -4.04 11.90 3.77
C MET A 241 -4.38 10.90 2.69
N ASP A 242 -5.34 10.02 2.90
CA ASP A 242 -6.20 9.38 1.89
C ASP A 242 -5.65 9.38 0.43
N ASN A 243 -4.38 9.02 0.20
CA ASN A 243 -3.61 9.25 -1.04
C ASN A 243 -3.58 7.95 -1.86
N SER A 244 -4.61 7.13 -1.69
CA SER A 244 -4.79 5.98 -2.54
C SER A 244 -5.05 6.45 -3.97
N VAL A 245 -4.64 5.65 -4.95
CA VAL A 245 -5.03 5.87 -6.36
C VAL A 245 -6.54 6.06 -6.46
N GLU A 246 -7.33 5.36 -5.65
CA GLU A 246 -8.79 5.47 -5.63
C GLU A 246 -9.28 6.87 -5.23
N ASN A 247 -8.66 7.50 -4.24
CA ASN A 247 -9.03 8.85 -3.82
C ASN A 247 -8.47 9.91 -4.74
N ALA A 248 -7.29 9.68 -5.33
CA ALA A 248 -6.79 10.52 -6.40
C ALA A 248 -7.73 10.51 -7.59
N LEU A 249 -8.18 9.33 -8.02
CA LEU A 249 -9.20 9.19 -9.05
C LEU A 249 -10.48 9.93 -8.64
N LYS A 250 -11.00 9.73 -7.42
CA LYS A 250 -12.19 10.46 -6.93
C LYS A 250 -12.00 11.98 -6.91
N MET A 251 -10.84 12.48 -6.48
CA MET A 251 -10.52 13.90 -6.43
C MET A 251 -10.58 14.56 -7.80
N PHE A 252 -10.07 13.86 -8.82
CA PHE A 252 -10.14 14.32 -10.21
C PHE A 252 -11.45 13.94 -10.92
N GLY A 253 -12.36 13.22 -10.26
CA GLY A 253 -13.61 12.73 -10.85
C GLY A 253 -13.40 11.67 -11.93
N LEU A 254 -12.33 10.89 -11.81
CA LEU A 254 -11.89 9.85 -12.73
C LEU A 254 -12.26 8.45 -12.20
N THR A 255 -12.13 7.45 -13.07
CA THR A 255 -12.32 6.03 -12.72
C THR A 255 -11.05 5.25 -13.01
N SER A 256 -10.96 4.00 -12.54
CA SER A 256 -9.81 3.11 -12.84
C SER A 256 -9.63 2.82 -14.34
N THR A 257 -10.66 3.10 -15.15
CA THR A 257 -10.64 2.96 -16.62
C THR A 257 -10.21 4.22 -17.37
N SER A 258 -10.08 5.34 -16.66
CA SER A 258 -9.66 6.63 -17.23
C SER A 258 -8.26 6.59 -17.83
N ASP A 259 -7.97 7.53 -18.73
CA ASP A 259 -6.64 7.67 -19.33
C ASP A 259 -5.89 8.93 -18.86
N SER A 260 -4.59 9.00 -19.17
CA SER A 260 -3.75 10.15 -18.79
C SER A 260 -4.22 11.49 -19.40
N ASN A 261 -4.89 11.47 -20.56
CA ASN A 261 -5.41 12.71 -21.14
C ASN A 261 -6.57 13.27 -20.30
N GLU A 262 -7.42 12.39 -19.76
CA GLU A 262 -8.49 12.77 -18.82
C GLU A 262 -7.91 13.38 -17.53
N LEU A 263 -6.82 12.80 -16.99
CA LEU A 263 -6.09 13.38 -15.86
C LEU A 263 -5.59 14.80 -16.18
N LYS A 264 -4.93 15.00 -17.32
CA LYS A 264 -4.42 16.32 -17.73
C LYS A 264 -5.52 17.36 -17.83
N GLN A 265 -6.69 16.97 -18.31
CA GLN A 265 -7.85 17.86 -18.39
C GLN A 265 -8.41 18.21 -17.01
N ALA A 266 -8.62 17.21 -16.17
CA ALA A 266 -9.12 17.39 -14.80
C ALA A 266 -8.16 18.25 -13.95
N TYR A 267 -6.85 17.98 -14.05
CA TYR A 267 -5.82 18.76 -13.39
C TYR A 267 -5.83 20.23 -13.82
N ARG A 268 -5.85 20.52 -15.13
CA ARG A 268 -5.89 21.91 -15.62
C ARG A 268 -7.11 22.66 -15.08
N LYS A 269 -8.26 21.99 -14.95
CA LYS A 269 -9.48 22.58 -14.41
C LYS A 269 -9.32 22.94 -12.93
N LEU A 270 -8.85 22.01 -12.11
CA LEU A 270 -8.66 22.22 -10.67
C LEU A 270 -7.51 23.20 -10.38
N ALA A 271 -6.38 23.07 -11.09
CA ALA A 271 -5.24 23.99 -10.96
C ALA A 271 -5.65 25.43 -11.26
N LYS A 272 -6.47 25.67 -12.30
CA LYS A 272 -6.99 27.02 -12.61
C LYS A 272 -7.93 27.55 -11.52
N GLN A 273 -8.68 26.68 -10.86
CA GLN A 273 -9.65 27.03 -9.82
C GLN A 273 -8.99 27.36 -8.48
N TYR A 274 -7.89 26.68 -8.14
CA TYR A 274 -7.24 26.77 -6.84
C TYR A 274 -5.82 27.38 -6.89
N HIS A 275 -5.38 27.90 -8.05
CA HIS A 275 -4.08 28.56 -8.15
C HIS A 275 -4.00 29.74 -7.16
N PRO A 276 -2.96 29.85 -6.31
CA PRO A 276 -2.85 30.91 -5.30
C PRO A 276 -2.85 32.32 -5.89
N ASP A 277 -2.35 32.48 -7.13
CA ASP A 277 -2.40 33.79 -7.82
C ASP A 277 -3.80 34.16 -8.33
N LEU A 278 -4.67 33.18 -8.57
CA LEU A 278 -6.02 33.41 -9.12
C LEU A 278 -7.10 33.33 -8.03
N ASN A 279 -6.86 32.56 -6.98
CA ASN A 279 -7.78 32.33 -5.88
C ASN A 279 -7.16 32.86 -4.57
N LYS A 280 -7.79 33.89 -4.01
CA LYS A 280 -7.32 34.59 -2.79
C LYS A 280 -7.83 33.96 -1.50
N ASP A 281 -8.50 32.81 -1.58
CA ASP A 281 -8.93 32.07 -0.39
C ASP A 281 -7.70 31.60 0.40
N ALA A 282 -7.79 31.66 1.73
CA ALA A 282 -6.69 31.29 2.62
C ALA A 282 -6.30 29.81 2.46
N ASP A 283 -7.27 28.98 2.08
CA ASP A 283 -7.10 27.54 1.91
C ASP A 283 -6.69 27.13 0.49
N ALA A 284 -6.67 28.06 -0.48
CA ALA A 284 -6.37 27.75 -1.88
C ALA A 284 -4.98 27.11 -2.06
N ASN A 285 -3.99 27.56 -1.27
CA ASN A 285 -2.64 27.03 -1.32
C ASN A 285 -2.58 25.57 -0.80
N ILE A 286 -3.32 25.27 0.27
CA ILE A 286 -3.41 23.92 0.84
C ILE A 286 -4.12 22.99 -0.14
N VAL A 287 -5.22 23.44 -0.75
CA VAL A 287 -5.95 22.66 -1.75
C VAL A 287 -5.09 22.42 -3.01
N MET A 288 -4.32 23.41 -3.45
CA MET A 288 -3.43 23.27 -4.61
C MET A 288 -2.28 22.30 -4.36
N GLN A 289 -1.68 22.33 -3.17
CA GLN A 289 -0.70 21.31 -2.75
C GLN A 289 -1.31 19.91 -2.79
N ASN A 290 -2.54 19.77 -2.27
CA ASN A 290 -3.26 18.51 -2.30
C ASN A 290 -3.55 18.02 -3.74
N ILE A 291 -3.95 18.92 -4.65
CA ILE A 291 -4.16 18.62 -6.08
C ILE A 291 -2.85 18.12 -6.72
N ASN A 292 -1.73 18.79 -6.44
CA ASN A 292 -0.43 18.42 -7.02
C ASN A 292 0.05 17.05 -6.52
N ILE A 293 -0.15 16.75 -5.23
CA ILE A 293 0.15 15.45 -4.65
C ILE A 293 -0.65 14.36 -5.37
N HIS A 294 -1.98 14.48 -5.45
CA HIS A 294 -2.82 13.48 -6.11
C HIS A 294 -2.53 13.37 -7.62
N LYS A 295 -2.15 14.46 -8.29
CA LYS A 295 -1.72 14.41 -9.70
C LYS A 295 -0.48 13.55 -9.84
N ALA A 296 0.53 13.75 -9.00
CA ALA A 296 1.77 12.98 -9.06
C ALA A 296 1.52 11.48 -8.84
N ILE A 297 0.57 11.12 -7.97
CA ILE A 297 0.11 9.73 -7.77
C ILE A 297 -0.45 9.15 -9.08
N LEU A 298 -1.29 9.91 -9.78
CA LEU A 298 -1.91 9.42 -11.01
C LEU A 298 -0.97 9.43 -12.21
N ASP A 299 -0.03 10.37 -12.31
CA ASP A 299 1.00 10.36 -13.35
C ASP A 299 1.84 9.07 -13.26
N GLU A 300 2.28 8.71 -12.04
CA GLU A 300 3.02 7.48 -11.76
C GLU A 300 2.16 6.22 -12.04
N TYR A 301 0.88 6.24 -11.64
CA TYR A 301 -0.07 5.15 -11.90
C TYR A 301 -0.32 4.94 -13.40
N PHE A 302 -0.43 6.01 -14.19
CA PHE A 302 -0.63 5.91 -15.65
C PHE A 302 0.68 5.67 -16.43
N GLY A 303 1.84 5.77 -15.78
CA GLY A 303 3.16 5.53 -16.36
C GLY A 303 3.67 6.66 -17.24
N GLU A 304 3.43 7.93 -16.86
CA GLU A 304 4.01 9.12 -17.50
C GLU A 304 5.29 9.64 -16.83
#